data_AF-A0A7Z0M4H4-F1
#
_entry.id   AF-A0A7Z0M4H4-F1
#
_cell.length_a   1.000
_cell.length_b   1.000
_cell.length_c   1.000
_cell.angle_alpha   90.00
_cell.angle_beta   90.00
_cell.angle_gamma   90.00
#
_symmetry.space_group_name_H-M   'P 1'
#
loop_
_entity.id
_entity.type
_entity.pdbx_description
1 polymer ?
#
loop_
_entity_poly.entity_id
_entity_poly.type
_entity_poly.pdbx_seq_one_letter_code
_entity_poly.pdbx_strand_id
1 'polypeptide(L)' 'TVMDRMVQQAIVQTISPICERHFSEYSYGFRPNRSCETAIIQLLEYLNDGYEWIVDIDLEKFFDTVPQDRLMSLVHNIIQ' A
#
# COMPACT_ATOMS: atom_id res chain seq x y z
N THR A 1 -1.60 8.90 -21.92
CA THR A 1 -0.49 9.12 -22.88
C THR A 1 0.85 8.97 -22.17
N VAL A 2 1.99 8.94 -22.88
CA VAL A 2 3.32 8.87 -22.23
C VAL A 2 3.56 10.08 -21.33
N MET A 3 3.09 11.25 -21.76
CA MET A 3 3.18 12.49 -20.98
C MET A 3 2.43 12.38 -19.64
N ASP A 4 1.23 11.81 -19.64
CA ASP A 4 0.46 11.64 -18.38
C ASP A 4 1.19 10.73 -17.40
N ARG A 5 1.82 9.65 -17.88
CA ARG A 5 2.60 8.75 -17.02
C ARG A 5 3.82 9.44 -16.43
N MET A 6 4.48 10.31 -17.20
CA MET A 6 5.61 11.10 -16.70
C MET A 6 5.17 12.05 -15.57
N VAL A 7 4.04 12.74 -15.75
CA VAL A 7 3.49 13.65 -14.72
C VAL A 7 3.06 12.87 -13.48
N GLN A 8 2.36 11.75 -13.65
CA GLN A 8 1.97 10.86 -12.56
C GLN A 8 3.19 10.36 -11.78
N GLN A 9 4.26 9.98 -12.48
CA GLN A 9 5.49 9.52 -11.83
C GLN A 9 6.17 10.63 -11.00
N ALA A 10 6.19 11.86 -11.51
CA ALA A 10 6.73 13.00 -10.77
C ALA A 10 5.93 13.28 -9.48
N ILE A 11 4.60 13.17 -9.54
CA ILE A 11 3.73 13.27 -8.38
C ILE A 11 4.04 12.16 -7.36
N VAL A 12 4.14 10.90 -7.83
CA VAL A 12 4.46 9.75 -6.97
C VAL A 12 5.80 9.91 -6.27
N GLN A 13 6.84 10.39 -6.96
CA GLN A 13 8.16 10.63 -6.35
C GLN A 13 8.11 11.64 -5.20
N THR A 14 7.19 12.61 -5.25
CA THR A 14 7.04 13.64 -4.21
C THR A 14 6.18 13.14 -3.04
N ILE A 15 5.10 12.43 -3.33
CA ILE A 15 4.14 11.97 -2.31
C ILE A 15 4.63 10.70 -1.59
N SER A 16 5.34 9.82 -2.30
CA SER A 16 5.76 8.51 -1.75
C SER A 16 6.57 8.64 -0.45
N PRO A 17 7.59 9.53 -0.32
CA PRO A 17 8.31 9.71 0.94
C PRO A 17 7.48 10.21 2.12
N ILE A 18 6.39 10.94 1.85
CA ILE A 18 5.47 11.45 2.88
C ILE A 18 4.59 10.29 3.36
N CYS A 19 3.95 9.58 2.42
CA CYS A 19 3.11 8.43 2.72
C CYS A 19 3.88 7.29 3.39
N GLU A 20 5.16 7.09 3.04
CA GLU A 20 6.01 6.04 3.60
C GLU A 20 6.13 6.09 5.12
N ARG A 21 6.03 7.29 5.73
CA ARG A 21 6.05 7.49 7.18
C ARG A 21 4.76 7.05 7.88
N HIS A 22 3.65 6.99 7.14
CA HIS A 22 2.33 6.61 7.66
C HIS A 22 1.97 5.15 7.37
N PHE A 23 2.67 4.49 6.45
CA PHE A 23 2.42 3.08 6.17
C PHE A 23 2.85 2.18 7.33
N SER A 24 2.00 1.21 7.64
CA SER A 24 2.30 0.15 8.61
C SER A 24 3.53 -0.65 8.19
N GLU A 25 4.28 -1.17 9.15
CA GLU A 25 5.45 -2.03 8.90
C GLU A 25 5.06 -3.33 8.17
N TYR A 26 3.84 -3.82 8.38
CA TYR A 26 3.30 -5.03 7.74
C TYR A 26 2.64 -4.77 6.38
N SER A 27 2.79 -3.58 5.81
CA SER A 27 2.35 -3.28 4.45
C SER A 27 3.51 -3.51 3.48
N TYR A 28 3.38 -4.50 2.59
CA TYR A 28 4.45 -4.92 1.69
C TYR A 28 4.20 -4.58 0.21
N GLY A 29 2.95 -4.25 -0.16
CA GLY A 29 2.57 -4.00 -1.55
C GLY A 29 2.99 -2.61 -2.05
N PHE A 30 3.52 -2.54 -3.28
CA PHE A 30 3.82 -1.29 -4.00
C PHE A 30 4.71 -0.27 -3.27
N ARG A 31 5.56 -0.74 -2.35
CA ARG A 31 6.48 0.11 -1.57
C ARG A 31 7.94 -0.08 -1.99
N PRO A 32 8.76 0.98 -1.91
CA PRO A 32 10.19 0.85 -2.15
C PRO A 32 10.82 -0.10 -1.11
N ASN A 33 11.68 -1.01 -1.56
CA ASN A 33 12.39 -1.98 -0.71
C ASN A 33 11.50 -3.00 0.03
N ARG A 34 10.25 -3.19 -0.38
CA ARG A 34 9.37 -4.27 0.08
C ARG A 34 8.96 -5.15 -1.08
N SER A 35 8.88 -6.46 -0.85
CA SER A 35 8.48 -7.43 -1.87
C SER A 35 7.49 -8.44 -1.31
N CYS A 36 6.85 -9.19 -2.22
CA CYS A 36 5.96 -10.29 -1.86
C CYS A 36 6.68 -11.36 -1.01
N GLU A 37 7.96 -11.58 -1.29
CA GLU A 37 8.80 -12.51 -0.53
C GLU A 37 8.90 -12.12 0.94
N THR A 38 9.10 -10.82 1.24
CA THR A 38 9.15 -10.35 2.64
C THR A 38 7.83 -10.60 3.37
N ALA A 39 6.69 -10.48 2.68
CA ALA A 39 5.38 -10.77 3.27
C ALA A 39 5.23 -12.28 3.59
N ILE A 40 5.72 -13.15 2.71
CA ILE A 40 5.70 -14.60 2.91
C ILE A 40 6.59 -15.01 4.09
N ILE A 41 7.79 -14.43 4.20
CA ILE A 41 8.68 -14.69 5.34
C ILE A 41 7.99 -14.33 6.66
N GLN A 42 7.35 -13.16 6.73
CA GLN A 42 6.61 -12.75 7.92
C GLN A 42 5.44 -13.71 8.25
N LEU A 43 4.71 -14.17 7.23
CA LEU A 43 3.63 -15.14 7.40
C LEU A 43 4.16 -16.47 7.96
N LEU A 44 5.31 -16.94 7.47
CA LEU A 44 5.95 -18.17 7.95
C LEU A 44 6.42 -18.04 9.40
N GLU A 45 6.91 -16.87 9.81
CA GLU A 45 7.23 -16.59 11.22
C GLU A 45 5.97 -16.73 12.11
N TYR A 46 4.84 -16.14 11.70
CA TYR A 46 3.60 -16.28 12.46
C TYR A 46 3.09 -17.73 12.51
N LEU A 47 3.20 -18.48 11.42
CA LEU A 47 2.85 -19.90 11.42
C LEU A 47 3.73 -20.70 12.40
N ASN A 48 5.03 -20.40 12.46
CA ASN A 48 5.95 -21.04 13.38
C ASN A 48 5.72 -20.65 14.84
N ASP A 49 5.21 -19.45 15.10
CA ASP A 49 4.83 -18.96 16.44
C ASP A 49 3.50 -19.56 16.95
N GLY A 50 2.85 -20.42 16.16
CA GLY A 50 1.62 -21.13 16.54
C GLY A 50 0.32 -20.45 16.09
N TYR A 51 0.40 -19.44 15.21
CA TYR A 51 -0.79 -18.85 14.59
C TYR A 51 -1.24 -19.70 13.39
N GLU A 52 -1.99 -20.76 13.66
CA GLU A 52 -2.40 -21.74 12.64
C GLU A 52 -3.61 -21.32 11.80
N TRP A 53 -4.31 -20.25 12.20
CA TRP A 53 -5.53 -19.80 11.52
C TRP A 53 -5.28 -18.53 10.70
N ILE A 54 -5.51 -18.63 9.40
CA ILE A 54 -5.38 -17.53 8.45
C ILE A 54 -6.78 -17.04 8.07
N VAL A 55 -7.00 -15.73 8.19
CA VAL A 55 -8.20 -15.06 7.70
C VAL A 55 -7.85 -14.35 6.41
N ASP A 56 -8.27 -14.92 5.28
CA ASP A 56 -8.08 -14.31 3.97
C ASP A 56 -9.20 -13.31 3.69
N ILE A 57 -8.83 -12.05 3.49
CA ILE A 57 -9.76 -10.94 3.20
C ILE A 57 -9.26 -10.26 1.93
N ASP A 58 -10.05 -10.37 0.86
CA ASP A 58 -9.79 -9.68 -0.39
C ASP A 58 -10.92 -8.68 -0.71
N LEU A 59 -10.55 -7.58 -1.35
CA LEU A 59 -11.48 -6.53 -1.77
C LEU A 59 -11.63 -6.58 -3.30
N GLU A 60 -12.79 -7.03 -3.77
CA GLU A 60 -13.08 -7.04 -5.21
C GLU A 60 -13.11 -5.59 -5.75
N LYS A 61 -12.36 -5.34 -6.84
CA LYS A 61 -12.37 -4.07 -7.58
C LYS A 61 -12.15 -2.84 -6.68
N PHE A 62 -11.12 -2.89 -5.84
CA PHE A 62 -10.73 -1.77 -4.99
C PHE A 62 -10.68 -0.44 -5.77
N PHE A 63 -10.01 -0.40 -6.93
CA PHE A 63 -9.87 0.83 -7.71
C PHE A 63 -11.17 1.35 -8.33
N ASP A 64 -12.17 0.49 -8.58
CA ASP A 64 -13.45 0.92 -9.15
C ASP A 64 -14.47 1.34 -8.09
N THR A 65 -14.33 0.83 -6.87
CA THR A 65 -15.31 1.01 -5.78
C THR A 65 -14.91 2.05 -4.74
N VAL A 66 -13.66 2.52 -4.77
CA VAL A 66 -13.17 3.51 -3.80
C VAL A 66 -13.85 4.87 -4.01
N PRO A 67 -14.50 5.45 -2.97
CA PRO A 67 -15.08 6.77 -3.04
C PRO A 67 -13.99 7.85 -3.20
N GLN A 68 -14.02 8.57 -4.32
CA GLN A 68 -12.98 9.56 -4.65
C GLN A 68 -12.91 10.70 -3.65
N ASP A 69 -14.05 11.22 -3.18
CA ASP A 69 -14.10 12.33 -2.20
C ASP A 69 -13.41 11.95 -0.89
N ARG A 70 -13.64 10.71 -0.45
CA ARG A 70 -13.04 10.18 0.77
C ARG A 70 -11.54 9.96 0.59
N LEU A 71 -11.12 9.42 -0.56
CA LEU A 71 -9.71 9.24 -0.88
C LEU A 71 -8.97 10.59 -0.89
N MET A 72 -9.52 11.61 -1.55
CA MET A 72 -8.90 12.93 -1.63
C MET A 72 -8.82 13.62 -0.26
N SER A 73 -9.83 13.43 0.60
CA SER A 73 -9.79 13.92 1.98
C SER A 73 -8.66 13.29 2.78
N LEU A 74 -8.44 11.98 2.64
CA LEU A 74 -7.35 11.28 3.31
C LEU A 74 -5.97 11.74 2.80
N VAL A 75 -5.84 11.89 1.47
CA VAL A 75 -4.61 12.40 0.86
C VAL A 75 -4.29 13.81 1.34
N HIS A 76 -5.30 14.68 1.44
CA HIS A 76 -5.12 16.04 1.97
C HIS A 76 -4.57 16.02 3.40
N ASN A 77 -5.12 15.16 4.26
CA ASN A 77 -4.67 15.05 5.66
C ASN A 77 -3.24 14.52 5.81
N ILE A 78 -2.73 13.77 4.84
CA ILE A 78 -1.37 13.19 4.87
C ILE A 78 -0.32 14.18 4.34
N ILE A 79 -0.72 15.08 3.43
CA ILE A 79 0.21 16.02 2.76
C ILE A 79 0.34 17.36 3.51
N GLN A 80 -0.60 17.69 4.41
CA GLN A 80 -0.53 18.86 5.30
C GLN A 80 0.63 18.74 6.29
#